data_AF-A0A0L0T1N6-F1
#
_entry.id   AF-A0A0L0T1N6-F1
#
_cell.length_a   1.000
_cell.length_b   1.000
_cell.length_c   1.000
_cell.angle_alpha   90.00
_cell.angle_beta   90.00
_cell.angle_gamma   90.00
#
_symmetry.space_group_name_H-M   'P 1'
#
loop_
_entity.id
_entity.type
_entity.pdbx_description
1 polymer ?
#
loop_
_entity_poly.entity_id
_entity_poly.type
_entity_poly.pdbx_seq_one_letter_code
_entity_poly.pdbx_strand_id
1 'polypeptide(L)'
;MMTAPSTNADTDGDAHARGAAETRAPDAQGRDSVLSTRTRTGETADCPRHADNAADAEPFNPPRRLVSPAIGERVFAGTMDRTVAWTALHPQIEDLEALRTVGDPLADDALDALLAARAISSVPMHDLVSALRDANAAINAHDTTSPHMQLALHHQVAIRAMWAHITTVPAWVDWTRVTAGQDFYYQHATAMAWILAMGSLLTVYTAASIGAVLDATAYLTGHGKGDDRVVARRIVETGHMINLAMWSVDALRPGGDGWASVVNVRFLHALVRRRVLAKAKAGTYSVALHGVPVNQEDMAFTGLSFVAIVLMGLERLGFISGITTPGTNPPNLAKGIDGYVHAWAYIQYLSGIRDDINPYIPPSAAAKIAEEARAVGLAGAGALAPPAIEDPGADTYAHLLRVMDATGYHLYSPNATAHALAAALLNGIRYVPPTYLPNRTSRTVARLLLGDRATTDLGVPTTSDADVAAARRTVRFVFRPLVAVWRYVPVLRPIMRKALMYLHMRAMQELVLRPASAKGTEFVFHTGNGGEMEGSAAVCPFASVAAGKTVEKEHGVSAVMAIGLGVVVAAVAVGVAAVWRV
;
A
#
# COMPACT_ATOMS: atom_id res chain seq x y z
N MET A 1 4.23 42.81 -50.17
CA MET A 1 4.77 41.77 -51.07
C MET A 1 3.89 40.54 -50.85
N MET A 2 3.16 40.06 -51.85
CA MET A 2 3.64 39.15 -52.93
C MET A 2 4.06 37.79 -52.33
N THR A 3 3.50 36.63 -52.72
CA THR A 3 2.74 36.29 -53.96
C THR A 3 1.53 35.36 -53.71
N ALA A 4 0.57 35.40 -54.64
CA ALA A 4 -0.42 34.33 -54.89
C ALA A 4 0.17 33.33 -55.95
N PRO A 5 -0.52 32.43 -56.69
CA PRO A 5 -1.97 32.36 -57.01
C PRO A 5 -2.62 30.94 -57.09
N SER A 6 -3.86 30.91 -57.61
CA SER A 6 -4.48 29.88 -58.49
C SER A 6 -4.85 28.48 -57.95
N THR A 7 -5.97 27.84 -58.33
CA THR A 7 -7.11 28.24 -59.22
C THR A 7 -8.32 27.29 -59.06
N ASN A 8 -9.53 27.84 -59.28
CA ASN A 8 -10.76 27.22 -59.84
C ASN A 8 -11.48 26.10 -59.04
N ALA A 9 -12.83 26.01 -58.96
CA ALA A 9 -13.95 26.28 -59.91
C ALA A 9 -14.13 25.16 -60.97
N ASP A 10 -15.31 24.69 -61.38
CA ASP A 10 -16.75 24.86 -60.97
C ASP A 10 -17.49 23.51 -61.28
N THR A 11 -18.82 23.26 -61.27
CA THR A 11 -20.09 24.05 -61.36
C THR A 11 -21.29 23.18 -60.86
N ASP A 12 -22.47 23.79 -60.63
CA ASP A 12 -23.88 23.30 -60.76
C ASP A 12 -24.33 21.85 -60.39
N GLY A 13 -25.57 21.58 -59.95
CA GLY A 13 -26.75 22.43 -59.73
C GLY A 13 -28.04 21.61 -59.49
N ASP A 14 -29.13 22.28 -59.06
CA ASP A 14 -30.60 22.00 -59.13
C ASP A 14 -31.21 20.57 -59.28
N ALA A 15 -32.49 20.29 -58.93
CA ALA A 15 -33.45 20.84 -57.95
C ALA A 15 -34.75 20.00 -57.97
N HIS A 16 -35.45 19.86 -56.83
CA HIS A 16 -36.86 19.40 -56.69
C HIS A 16 -37.26 17.97 -57.18
N ALA A 17 -38.47 17.41 -56.92
CA ALA A 17 -39.26 17.31 -55.68
C ALA A 17 -40.49 16.34 -55.83
N ARG A 18 -41.05 15.87 -54.69
CA ARG A 18 -42.43 15.31 -54.47
C ARG A 18 -42.78 13.87 -54.92
N GLY A 19 -43.74 13.26 -54.21
CA GLY A 19 -44.41 11.96 -54.49
C GLY A 19 -43.82 10.78 -53.67
N ALA A 20 -44.49 10.04 -52.77
CA ALA A 20 -45.88 9.57 -52.63
C ALA A 20 -46.27 8.47 -53.67
N ALA A 21 -46.78 7.27 -53.31
CA ALA A 21 -47.12 6.68 -52.00
C ALA A 21 -47.12 5.11 -52.06
N GLU A 22 -47.48 4.46 -50.94
CA GLU A 22 -47.94 3.05 -50.70
C GLU A 22 -47.88 1.99 -51.85
N THR A 23 -47.49 0.73 -51.60
CA THR A 23 -48.36 -0.29 -50.95
C THR A 23 -47.66 -1.63 -50.63
N ARG A 24 -48.14 -2.28 -49.55
CA ARG A 24 -48.26 -3.74 -49.22
C ARG A 24 -47.20 -4.81 -49.65
N ALA A 25 -46.87 -5.68 -48.69
CA ALA A 25 -46.19 -6.98 -48.88
C ALA A 25 -47.15 -8.12 -49.31
N PRO A 26 -46.64 -9.34 -49.59
CA PRO A 26 -46.68 -10.40 -48.55
C PRO A 26 -45.46 -11.37 -48.54
N ASP A 27 -45.49 -12.36 -47.63
CA ASP A 27 -44.42 -13.35 -47.34
C ASP A 27 -44.20 -14.45 -48.40
N ALA A 28 -42.97 -15.02 -48.44
CA ALA A 28 -42.76 -16.47 -48.55
C ALA A 28 -41.33 -16.94 -48.12
N GLN A 29 -41.29 -17.83 -47.14
CA GLN A 29 -40.44 -19.04 -46.96
C GLN A 29 -39.13 -19.24 -47.77
N GLY A 30 -38.07 -19.74 -47.11
CA GLY A 30 -37.38 -20.95 -47.62
C GLY A 30 -35.84 -21.01 -47.70
N ARG A 31 -35.19 -21.41 -46.60
CA ARG A 31 -34.06 -22.38 -46.51
C ARG A 31 -32.67 -22.14 -47.18
N ASP A 32 -31.68 -22.66 -46.44
CA ASP A 32 -30.45 -23.35 -46.86
C ASP A 32 -29.35 -22.64 -47.70
N SER A 33 -28.34 -22.16 -46.96
CA SER A 33 -26.95 -22.67 -47.00
C SER A 33 -25.80 -21.84 -47.63
N VAL A 34 -24.70 -21.81 -46.86
CA VAL A 34 -23.27 -21.78 -47.26
C VAL A 34 -22.64 -20.49 -47.87
N LEU A 35 -21.63 -20.00 -47.14
CA LEU A 35 -20.50 -19.12 -47.51
C LEU A 35 -20.73 -17.94 -48.47
N SER A 36 -20.62 -16.72 -47.92
CA SER A 36 -19.76 -15.69 -48.53
C SER A 36 -19.11 -14.81 -47.45
N THR A 37 -17.96 -14.23 -47.76
CA THR A 37 -17.15 -13.40 -46.85
C THR A 37 -17.78 -12.04 -46.59
N ARG A 38 -17.68 -11.53 -45.35
CA ARG A 38 -17.78 -10.08 -45.12
C ARG A 38 -16.92 -9.59 -43.97
N THR A 39 -16.54 -8.32 -44.08
CA THR A 39 -15.51 -7.66 -43.29
C THR A 39 -15.98 -7.21 -41.91
N ARG A 40 -15.03 -7.08 -40.99
CA ARG A 40 -15.18 -6.66 -39.61
C ARG A 40 -15.37 -5.14 -39.51
N THR A 41 -16.55 -4.69 -39.10
CA THR A 41 -16.77 -3.36 -38.50
C THR A 41 -17.39 -3.56 -37.12
N GLY A 42 -16.57 -3.42 -36.08
CA GLY A 42 -17.03 -3.40 -34.70
C GLY A 42 -16.49 -2.14 -34.04
N GLU A 43 -17.40 -1.28 -33.57
CA GLU A 43 -17.05 0.00 -32.96
C GLU A 43 -16.35 -0.25 -31.62
N THR A 44 -15.05 0.03 -31.55
CA THR A 44 -14.34 0.16 -30.28
C THR A 44 -14.54 1.57 -29.75
N ALA A 45 -15.20 1.71 -28.60
CA ALA A 45 -15.23 2.97 -27.87
C ALA A 45 -13.80 3.36 -27.46
N ASP A 46 -13.19 4.29 -28.20
CA ASP A 46 -11.80 4.71 -27.98
C ASP A 46 -11.71 5.54 -26.70
N CYS A 47 -10.71 5.26 -25.86
CA CYS A 47 -10.51 5.99 -24.62
C CYS A 47 -9.82 7.33 -24.94
N PRO A 48 -10.25 8.48 -24.38
CA PRO A 48 -9.67 9.78 -24.73
C PRO A 48 -8.16 9.80 -24.49
N ARG A 49 -7.40 9.94 -25.58
CA ARG A 49 -5.95 10.21 -25.48
C ARG A 49 -5.79 11.68 -25.09
N HIS A 50 -5.05 11.92 -24.03
CA HIS A 50 -4.64 13.29 -23.69
C HIS A 50 -3.83 13.86 -24.86
N ALA A 51 -4.29 15.00 -25.38
CA ALA A 51 -3.67 15.76 -26.45
C ALA A 51 -3.42 17.17 -25.92
N ASP A 52 -2.23 17.37 -25.35
CA ASP A 52 -1.88 18.60 -24.66
C ASP A 52 -1.55 19.70 -25.69
N ASN A 53 -2.53 20.55 -26.00
CA ASN A 53 -2.31 21.76 -26.79
C ASN A 53 -1.56 22.79 -25.95
N ALA A 54 -0.25 22.94 -26.20
CA ALA A 54 0.66 23.82 -25.47
C ALA A 54 0.48 25.32 -25.78
N ALA A 55 -0.76 25.82 -25.71
CA ALA A 55 -1.13 27.22 -25.90
C ALA A 55 -1.74 27.83 -24.63
N ASP A 56 -2.60 27.07 -23.92
CA ASP A 56 -3.30 27.51 -22.71
C ASP A 56 -2.68 26.85 -21.46
N ALA A 57 -1.47 27.30 -21.11
CA ALA A 57 -0.77 26.82 -19.92
C ALA A 57 -1.38 27.41 -18.63
N GLU A 58 -2.40 26.74 -18.10
CA GLU A 58 -2.87 26.89 -16.71
C GLU A 58 -1.67 27.00 -15.75
N PRO A 59 -1.67 27.93 -14.77
CA PRO A 59 -0.56 28.09 -13.85
C PRO A 59 -0.30 26.77 -13.10
N PHE A 60 0.98 26.36 -13.06
CA PHE A 60 1.41 25.08 -12.49
C PHE A 60 1.00 24.95 -11.01
N ASN A 61 -0.17 24.35 -10.78
CA ASN A 61 -0.76 24.24 -9.45
C ASN A 61 -0.45 22.86 -8.87
N PRO A 62 0.39 22.76 -7.81
CA PRO A 62 0.74 21.47 -7.24
C PRO A 62 -0.46 20.80 -6.56
N PRO A 63 -0.62 19.47 -6.65
CA PRO A 63 -1.78 18.76 -6.10
C PRO A 63 -1.65 18.50 -4.59
N ARG A 64 -1.17 19.50 -3.83
CA ARG A 64 -0.88 19.45 -2.39
C ARG A 64 -0.82 20.88 -1.82
N ARG A 65 -1.09 21.06 -0.54
CA ARG A 65 -1.19 22.39 0.09
C ARG A 65 0.17 22.84 0.64
N LEU A 66 0.70 23.95 0.14
CA LEU A 66 2.07 24.40 0.46
C LEU A 66 2.20 25.33 1.68
N VAL A 67 1.10 25.75 2.31
CA VAL A 67 1.10 26.72 3.42
C VAL A 67 0.31 26.17 4.60
N SER A 68 0.90 26.20 5.79
CA SER A 68 0.27 25.69 7.00
C SER A 68 -0.92 26.56 7.44
N PRO A 69 -2.03 25.96 7.91
CA PRO A 69 -3.16 26.69 8.48
C PRO A 69 -2.77 27.58 9.66
N ALA A 70 -3.51 28.66 9.88
CA ALA A 70 -3.30 29.53 11.03
C ALA A 70 -3.60 28.80 12.35
N ILE A 71 -2.89 29.14 13.43
CA ILE A 71 -3.15 28.55 14.75
C ILE A 71 -4.59 28.88 15.19
N GLY A 72 -5.37 27.85 15.51
CA GLY A 72 -6.80 27.94 15.81
C GLY A 72 -7.74 27.78 14.60
N GLU A 73 -7.21 27.82 13.37
CA GLU A 73 -8.00 27.58 12.16
C GLU A 73 -8.59 26.16 12.14
N ARG A 74 -9.87 26.04 11.76
CA ARG A 74 -10.57 24.75 11.72
C ARG A 74 -10.57 24.18 10.31
N VAL A 75 -9.65 23.25 10.06
CA VAL A 75 -9.42 22.63 8.76
C VAL A 75 -9.86 21.17 8.70
N PHE A 76 -10.22 20.71 7.51
CA PHE A 76 -10.37 19.27 7.24
C PHE A 76 -8.98 18.64 7.02
N ALA A 77 -8.61 17.71 7.89
CA ALA A 77 -7.28 17.10 7.99
C ALA A 77 -6.96 16.07 6.88
N GLY A 78 -7.75 16.02 5.80
CA GLY A 78 -7.63 15.02 4.72
C GLY A 78 -7.98 13.58 5.12
N THR A 79 -8.10 13.28 6.42
CA THR A 79 -8.19 11.91 6.94
C THR A 79 -9.45 11.72 7.78
N MET A 80 -10.11 10.57 7.61
CA MET A 80 -11.21 10.09 8.47
C MET A 80 -12.36 11.12 8.69
N ASP A 81 -12.61 12.04 7.78
CA ASP A 81 -13.59 13.15 7.94
C ASP A 81 -13.38 13.99 9.22
N ARG A 82 -12.11 14.09 9.69
CA ARG A 82 -11.76 14.86 10.89
C ARG A 82 -11.56 16.34 10.54
N THR A 83 -12.39 17.20 11.13
CA THR A 83 -12.15 18.64 11.17
C THR A 83 -11.42 19.01 12.47
N VAL A 84 -10.16 19.40 12.34
CA VAL A 84 -9.24 19.69 13.46
C VAL A 84 -9.02 21.19 13.60
N ALA A 85 -8.72 21.66 14.81
CA ALA A 85 -8.17 23.00 15.01
C ALA A 85 -6.65 22.91 14.94
N TRP A 86 -6.02 23.69 14.07
CA TRP A 86 -4.56 23.67 13.91
C TRP A 86 -3.87 24.29 15.14
N THR A 87 -2.69 23.78 15.49
CA THR A 87 -1.95 24.20 16.69
C THR A 87 -0.45 24.28 16.44
N ALA A 88 0.28 25.02 17.28
CA ALA A 88 1.74 25.10 17.25
C ALA A 88 2.49 23.76 17.47
N LEU A 89 1.77 22.67 17.76
CA LEU A 89 2.32 21.31 17.90
C LEU A 89 2.09 20.43 16.65
N HIS A 90 1.50 20.98 15.59
CA HIS A 90 1.46 20.32 14.27
C HIS A 90 2.76 20.61 13.51
N PRO A 91 3.32 19.63 12.76
CA PRO A 91 4.37 19.90 11.77
C PRO A 91 3.98 21.05 10.83
N GLN A 92 4.94 21.91 10.48
CA GLN A 92 4.74 22.86 9.39
C GLN A 92 4.76 22.09 8.07
N ILE A 93 3.79 22.33 7.19
CA ILE A 93 3.69 21.55 5.94
C ILE A 93 4.70 22.00 4.88
N GLU A 94 5.26 23.20 5.06
CA GLU A 94 6.38 23.79 4.35
C GLU A 94 7.64 22.90 4.44
N ASP A 95 7.91 22.32 5.62
CA ASP A 95 9.09 21.47 5.86
C ASP A 95 8.98 20.10 5.15
N LEU A 96 7.76 19.68 4.78
CA LEU A 96 7.50 18.38 4.15
C LEU A 96 7.91 18.38 2.68
N GLU A 97 7.79 19.51 1.98
CA GLU A 97 8.16 19.64 0.56
C GLU A 97 9.60 19.17 0.28
N ALA A 98 10.52 19.44 1.21
CA ALA A 98 11.91 19.01 1.12
C ALA A 98 12.06 17.48 1.06
N LEU A 99 11.21 16.73 1.78
CA LEU A 99 11.23 15.26 1.83
C LEU A 99 10.83 14.62 0.49
N ARG A 100 10.05 15.34 -0.32
CA ARG A 100 9.55 14.90 -1.63
C ARG A 100 10.66 14.74 -2.67
N THR A 101 11.79 15.39 -2.44
CA THR A 101 13.02 15.28 -3.25
C THR A 101 13.88 14.05 -2.88
N VAL A 102 13.60 13.40 -1.75
CA VAL A 102 14.43 12.34 -1.17
C VAL A 102 13.80 10.97 -1.41
N GLY A 103 14.49 10.11 -2.16
CA GLY A 103 14.15 8.68 -2.31
C GLY A 103 14.67 7.84 -1.13
N ASP A 104 15.37 6.75 -1.44
CA ASP A 104 16.11 5.95 -0.45
C ASP A 104 17.47 5.55 -1.08
N PRO A 105 18.45 6.47 -1.12
CA PRO A 105 19.71 6.26 -1.81
C PRO A 105 20.44 4.99 -1.36
N LEU A 106 20.29 4.60 -0.09
CA LEU A 106 20.94 3.40 0.44
C LEU A 106 20.40 2.10 -0.19
N ALA A 107 19.09 2.03 -0.42
CA ALA A 107 18.48 0.90 -1.13
C ALA A 107 18.63 1.02 -2.65
N ASP A 108 18.59 2.24 -3.20
CA ASP A 108 18.79 2.50 -4.63
C ASP A 108 20.23 2.12 -5.07
N ASP A 109 21.27 2.59 -4.37
CA ASP A 109 22.68 2.28 -4.68
C ASP A 109 23.00 0.79 -4.49
N ALA A 110 22.44 0.16 -3.45
CA ALA A 110 22.63 -1.27 -3.20
C ALA A 110 21.89 -2.15 -4.23
N LEU A 111 20.72 -1.72 -4.71
CA LEU A 111 20.01 -2.38 -5.81
C LEU A 111 20.83 -2.29 -7.11
N ASP A 112 21.36 -1.12 -7.43
CA ASP A 112 22.16 -0.90 -8.62
C ASP A 112 23.47 -1.72 -8.59
N ALA A 113 24.11 -1.83 -7.41
CA ALA A 113 25.25 -2.72 -7.18
C ALA A 113 24.92 -4.22 -7.40
N LEU A 114 23.77 -4.69 -6.90
CA LEU A 114 23.33 -6.09 -7.11
C LEU A 114 22.96 -6.36 -8.58
N LEU A 115 22.31 -5.41 -9.25
CA LEU A 115 22.01 -5.52 -10.68
C LEU A 115 23.28 -5.52 -11.55
N ALA A 116 24.31 -4.76 -11.17
CA ALA A 116 25.61 -4.80 -11.85
C ALA A 116 26.31 -6.17 -11.68
N ALA A 117 26.27 -6.79 -10.49
CA ALA A 117 26.82 -8.14 -10.29
C ALA A 117 26.11 -9.21 -11.14
N ARG A 118 24.79 -9.09 -11.27
CA ARG A 118 23.94 -9.95 -12.10
C ARG A 118 24.14 -9.73 -13.62
N ALA A 119 24.74 -8.61 -14.03
CA ALA A 119 25.17 -8.37 -15.40
C ALA A 119 26.56 -8.98 -15.71
N ILE A 120 27.44 -9.07 -14.71
CA ILE A 120 28.76 -9.73 -14.81
C ILE A 120 28.60 -11.26 -14.83
N SER A 121 27.64 -11.79 -14.06
CA SER A 121 27.42 -13.23 -13.90
C SER A 121 25.93 -13.57 -13.86
N SER A 122 25.52 -14.59 -14.60
CA SER A 122 24.13 -15.06 -14.68
C SER A 122 23.70 -15.88 -13.46
N VAL A 123 24.06 -15.43 -12.26
CA VAL A 123 23.75 -16.09 -10.98
C VAL A 123 22.24 -16.02 -10.72
N PRO A 124 21.57 -17.16 -10.44
CA PRO A 124 20.17 -17.16 -10.00
C PRO A 124 20.00 -16.41 -8.68
N MET A 125 19.09 -15.44 -8.65
CA MET A 125 18.86 -14.58 -7.48
C MET A 125 17.58 -14.99 -6.75
N HIS A 126 17.73 -15.74 -5.65
CA HIS A 126 16.60 -16.28 -4.87
C HIS A 126 15.71 -15.21 -4.21
N ASP A 127 16.32 -14.17 -3.64
CA ASP A 127 15.69 -12.92 -3.22
C ASP A 127 16.77 -11.84 -3.02
N LEU A 128 16.39 -10.57 -2.89
CA LEU A 128 17.34 -9.45 -2.83
C LEU A 128 18.05 -9.31 -1.47
N VAL A 129 17.44 -9.79 -0.37
CA VAL A 129 18.08 -9.81 0.95
C VAL A 129 19.11 -10.93 1.05
N SER A 130 18.81 -12.11 0.52
CA SER A 130 19.80 -13.19 0.36
C SER A 130 20.95 -12.76 -0.55
N ALA A 131 20.67 -12.12 -1.69
CA ALA A 131 21.71 -11.61 -2.59
C ALA A 131 22.60 -10.56 -1.91
N LEU A 132 22.02 -9.64 -1.13
CA LEU A 132 22.78 -8.66 -0.35
C LEU A 132 23.64 -9.32 0.73
N ARG A 133 23.12 -10.32 1.44
CA ARG A 133 23.86 -11.12 2.44
C ARG A 133 25.09 -11.76 1.81
N ASP A 134 24.89 -12.46 0.70
CA ASP A 134 25.92 -13.28 0.06
C ASP A 134 26.98 -12.40 -0.63
N ALA A 135 26.55 -11.27 -1.22
CA ALA A 135 27.44 -10.24 -1.73
C ALA A 135 28.32 -9.62 -0.63
N ASN A 136 27.71 -9.23 0.51
CA ASN A 136 28.45 -8.69 1.65
C ASN A 136 29.41 -9.74 2.24
N ALA A 137 29.01 -11.01 2.32
CA ALA A 137 29.86 -12.09 2.79
C ALA A 137 31.10 -12.28 1.89
N ALA A 138 30.91 -12.38 0.57
CA ALA A 138 32.01 -12.51 -0.40
C ALA A 138 32.97 -11.31 -0.38
N ILE A 139 32.42 -10.09 -0.27
CA ILE A 139 33.21 -8.85 -0.18
C ILE A 139 34.08 -8.82 1.08
N ASN A 140 33.53 -9.21 2.23
CA ASN A 140 34.26 -9.21 3.50
C ASN A 140 35.21 -10.41 3.66
N ALA A 141 34.98 -11.51 2.93
CA ALA A 141 35.91 -12.63 2.80
C ALA A 141 37.02 -12.38 1.77
N HIS A 142 36.96 -11.27 1.01
CA HIS A 142 37.83 -10.97 -0.13
C HIS A 142 37.87 -12.08 -1.19
N ASP A 143 36.73 -12.73 -1.45
CA ASP A 143 36.61 -13.81 -2.43
C ASP A 143 36.78 -13.28 -3.87
N THR A 144 38.00 -13.40 -4.39
CA THR A 144 38.37 -12.97 -5.74
C THR A 144 37.69 -13.75 -6.87
N THR A 145 37.03 -14.88 -6.56
CA THR A 145 36.21 -15.62 -7.54
C THR A 145 34.80 -15.04 -7.67
N SER A 146 34.36 -14.26 -6.69
CA SER A 146 33.03 -13.67 -6.64
C SER A 146 32.85 -12.53 -7.65
N PRO A 147 31.70 -12.44 -8.36
CA PRO A 147 31.37 -11.28 -9.19
C PRO A 147 31.30 -9.99 -8.37
N HIS A 148 31.02 -10.07 -7.06
CA HIS A 148 30.91 -8.90 -6.18
C HIS A 148 32.25 -8.22 -5.91
N MET A 149 33.38 -8.95 -5.99
CA MET A 149 34.72 -8.38 -5.90
C MET A 149 35.20 -7.72 -7.20
N GLN A 150 34.54 -8.02 -8.33
CA GLN A 150 34.79 -7.39 -9.64
C GLN A 150 34.04 -6.06 -9.80
N LEU A 151 33.14 -5.72 -8.87
CA LEU A 151 32.42 -4.45 -8.85
C LEU A 151 33.33 -3.28 -8.47
N ALA A 152 33.06 -2.11 -9.06
CA ALA A 152 33.66 -0.84 -8.65
C ALA A 152 33.46 -0.56 -7.15
N LEU A 153 34.42 0.12 -6.53
CA LEU A 153 34.49 0.30 -5.06
C LEU A 153 33.21 0.91 -4.46
N HIS A 154 32.53 1.83 -5.15
CA HIS A 154 31.28 2.43 -4.67
C HIS A 154 30.14 1.42 -4.51
N HIS A 155 30.00 0.45 -5.45
CA HIS A 155 29.04 -0.63 -5.32
C HIS A 155 29.34 -1.52 -4.10
N GLN A 156 30.63 -1.83 -3.85
CA GLN A 156 31.03 -2.60 -2.67
C GLN A 156 30.76 -1.85 -1.36
N VAL A 157 30.93 -0.51 -1.36
CA VAL A 157 30.55 0.35 -0.23
C VAL A 157 29.03 0.35 -0.02
N ALA A 158 28.23 0.49 -1.08
CA ALA A 158 26.76 0.46 -1.00
C ALA A 158 26.24 -0.87 -0.43
N ILE A 159 26.76 -2.01 -0.91
CA ILE A 159 26.42 -3.35 -0.39
C ILE A 159 26.71 -3.45 1.12
N ARG A 160 27.91 -3.05 1.56
CA ARG A 160 28.29 -3.08 2.98
C ARG A 160 27.45 -2.11 3.83
N ALA A 161 27.19 -0.90 3.33
CA ALA A 161 26.40 0.11 4.05
C ALA A 161 24.94 -0.30 4.23
N MET A 162 24.30 -0.82 3.17
CA MET A 162 22.93 -1.31 3.23
C MET A 162 22.82 -2.53 4.14
N TRP A 163 23.75 -3.50 4.03
CA TRP A 163 23.79 -4.66 4.93
C TRP A 163 23.98 -4.25 6.40
N ALA A 164 24.90 -3.32 6.68
CA ALA A 164 25.12 -2.80 8.03
C ALA A 164 23.87 -2.11 8.60
N HIS A 165 23.17 -1.28 7.82
CA HIS A 165 21.93 -0.64 8.27
C HIS A 165 20.84 -1.67 8.57
N ILE A 166 20.59 -2.66 7.71
CA ILE A 166 19.48 -3.60 7.96
C ILE A 166 19.80 -4.61 9.07
N THR A 167 21.07 -4.86 9.37
CA THR A 167 21.47 -5.77 10.48
C THR A 167 21.74 -5.07 11.80
N THR A 168 21.93 -3.75 11.80
CA THR A 168 22.01 -2.94 13.02
C THR A 168 20.61 -2.80 13.64
N VAL A 169 20.51 -3.02 14.95
CA VAL A 169 19.31 -2.75 15.74
C VAL A 169 19.55 -1.42 16.47
N PRO A 170 18.79 -0.35 16.20
CA PRO A 170 18.94 0.91 16.91
C PRO A 170 18.74 0.78 18.43
N ALA A 171 19.51 1.54 19.20
CA ALA A 171 19.51 1.46 20.67
C ALA A 171 18.15 1.81 21.32
N TRP A 172 17.23 2.42 20.58
CA TRP A 172 15.87 2.71 21.03
C TRP A 172 14.90 1.51 20.93
N VAL A 173 15.29 0.39 20.30
CA VAL A 173 14.39 -0.76 20.05
C VAL A 173 14.24 -1.68 21.29
N ASP A 174 13.19 -1.43 22.08
CA ASP A 174 12.73 -2.38 23.12
C ASP A 174 11.88 -3.53 22.54
N TRP A 175 12.43 -4.76 22.55
CA TRP A 175 11.75 -5.99 22.15
C TRP A 175 10.54 -6.38 23.04
N THR A 176 10.48 -5.86 24.26
CA THR A 176 9.33 -6.06 25.18
C THR A 176 8.11 -5.29 24.69
N ARG A 177 8.31 -4.03 24.24
CA ARG A 177 7.30 -3.23 23.54
C ARG A 177 6.90 -3.88 22.22
N VAL A 178 7.85 -4.33 21.39
CA VAL A 178 7.55 -5.10 20.16
C VAL A 178 6.63 -6.30 20.46
N THR A 179 6.95 -7.10 21.48
CA THR A 179 6.13 -8.26 21.89
C THR A 179 4.69 -7.86 22.24
N ALA A 180 4.50 -6.76 22.98
CA ALA A 180 3.19 -6.26 23.34
C ALA A 180 2.40 -5.76 22.11
N GLY A 181 3.08 -5.13 21.14
CA GLY A 181 2.49 -4.71 19.86
C GLY A 181 2.04 -5.88 18.99
N GLN A 182 2.83 -6.95 18.95
CA GLN A 182 2.49 -8.18 18.23
C GLN A 182 1.28 -8.91 18.84
N ASP A 183 1.18 -8.95 20.18
CA ASP A 183 -0.01 -9.49 20.87
C ASP A 183 -1.25 -8.60 20.67
N PHE A 184 -1.08 -7.27 20.63
CA PHE A 184 -2.14 -6.31 20.30
C PHE A 184 -2.61 -6.41 18.84
N TYR A 185 -1.69 -6.62 17.90
CA TYR A 185 -2.01 -6.87 16.50
C TYR A 185 -2.90 -8.11 16.37
N TYR A 186 -2.47 -9.27 16.88
CA TYR A 186 -3.26 -10.50 16.74
C TYR A 186 -4.56 -10.50 17.55
N GLN A 187 -4.64 -9.77 18.67
CA GLN A 187 -5.91 -9.54 19.36
C GLN A 187 -6.97 -8.92 18.44
N HIS A 188 -6.56 -8.01 17.53
CA HIS A 188 -7.48 -7.23 16.71
C HIS A 188 -7.40 -7.53 15.20
N ALA A 189 -6.60 -8.52 14.77
CA ALA A 189 -6.21 -8.71 13.37
C ALA A 189 -7.38 -8.77 12.37
N THR A 190 -8.54 -9.32 12.76
CA THR A 190 -9.75 -9.35 11.90
C THR A 190 -10.37 -7.98 11.69
N ALA A 191 -10.40 -7.13 12.72
CA ALA A 191 -10.84 -5.74 12.62
C ALA A 191 -9.77 -4.86 11.94
N MET A 192 -8.49 -5.07 12.25
CA MET A 192 -7.38 -4.40 11.57
C MET A 192 -7.36 -4.71 10.08
N ALA A 193 -7.68 -5.94 9.65
CA ALA A 193 -7.76 -6.26 8.22
C ALA A 193 -8.84 -5.45 7.48
N TRP A 194 -9.99 -5.19 8.11
CA TRP A 194 -11.00 -4.26 7.57
C TRP A 194 -10.49 -2.82 7.53
N ILE A 195 -9.82 -2.36 8.59
CA ILE A 195 -9.33 -0.97 8.68
C ILE A 195 -8.16 -0.73 7.72
N LEU A 196 -7.25 -1.68 7.53
CA LEU A 196 -6.18 -1.59 6.55
C LEU A 196 -6.75 -1.56 5.13
N ALA A 197 -7.65 -2.49 4.81
CA ALA A 197 -8.13 -2.65 3.43
C ALA A 197 -9.13 -1.55 3.01
N MET A 198 -9.97 -1.03 3.91
CA MET A 198 -10.99 -0.02 3.59
C MET A 198 -10.69 1.36 4.20
N GLY A 199 -9.96 1.43 5.31
CA GLY A 199 -9.51 2.69 5.91
C GLY A 199 -8.22 3.20 5.27
N SER A 200 -7.13 2.46 5.47
CA SER A 200 -5.77 2.88 5.14
C SER A 200 -5.56 3.00 3.63
N LEU A 201 -5.91 1.98 2.84
CA LEU A 201 -5.74 2.01 1.38
C LEU A 201 -6.54 3.15 0.72
N LEU A 202 -7.81 3.36 1.08
CA LEU A 202 -8.59 4.46 0.54
C LEU A 202 -8.04 5.83 0.98
N THR A 203 -7.52 5.95 2.21
CA THR A 203 -6.87 7.19 2.67
C THR A 203 -5.62 7.50 1.85
N VAL A 204 -4.73 6.54 1.59
CA VAL A 204 -3.52 6.83 0.79
C VAL A 204 -3.82 7.11 -0.69
N TYR A 205 -4.94 6.63 -1.22
CA TYR A 205 -5.38 6.99 -2.58
C TYR A 205 -5.84 8.45 -2.71
N THR A 206 -6.09 9.18 -1.61
CA THR A 206 -6.36 10.63 -1.69
C THR A 206 -5.10 11.46 -1.98
N ALA A 207 -3.91 10.86 -1.88
CA ALA A 207 -2.64 11.51 -2.22
C ALA A 207 -2.31 11.36 -3.70
N ALA A 208 -2.27 12.47 -4.43
CA ALA A 208 -2.04 12.48 -5.87
C ALA A 208 -0.62 12.01 -6.27
N SER A 209 0.38 12.16 -5.39
CA SER A 209 1.73 11.59 -5.54
C SER A 209 1.70 10.06 -5.57
N ILE A 210 1.15 9.46 -4.52
CA ILE A 210 0.97 8.01 -4.37
C ILE A 210 0.14 7.45 -5.53
N GLY A 211 -1.00 8.10 -5.84
CA GLY A 211 -1.85 7.71 -6.97
C GLY A 211 -1.11 7.67 -8.30
N ALA A 212 -0.29 8.70 -8.60
CA ALA A 212 0.52 8.74 -9.81
C ALA A 212 1.61 7.67 -9.85
N VAL A 213 2.22 7.28 -8.73
CA VAL A 213 3.18 6.15 -8.69
C VAL A 213 2.48 4.81 -8.96
N LEU A 214 1.29 4.60 -8.39
CA LEU A 214 0.51 3.37 -8.55
C LEU A 214 -0.04 3.18 -9.98
N ASP A 215 -0.37 4.27 -10.67
CA ASP A 215 -0.80 4.28 -12.07
C ASP A 215 0.39 4.29 -13.06
N ALA A 216 1.48 5.02 -12.77
CA ALA A 216 2.70 4.94 -13.57
C ALA A 216 3.33 3.53 -13.51
N THR A 217 3.16 2.80 -12.41
CA THR A 217 3.51 1.37 -12.34
C THR A 217 2.44 0.44 -12.93
N ALA A 218 1.30 0.97 -13.40
CA ALA A 218 0.13 0.24 -13.93
C ALA A 218 -0.36 -0.88 -12.99
N TYR A 219 -0.08 -0.71 -11.70
CA TYR A 219 0.15 -1.82 -10.79
C TYR A 219 -1.20 -2.28 -10.24
N LEU A 220 -1.99 -1.38 -9.66
CA LEU A 220 -3.32 -1.70 -9.10
C LEU A 220 -4.45 -1.77 -10.14
N THR A 221 -4.36 -1.02 -11.25
CA THR A 221 -5.44 -0.87 -12.23
C THR A 221 -5.41 -1.93 -13.34
N GLY A 222 -4.25 -2.52 -13.65
CA GLY A 222 -4.09 -3.66 -14.55
C GLY A 222 -4.48 -3.43 -16.03
N HIS A 223 -4.72 -2.17 -16.43
CA HIS A 223 -5.15 -1.67 -17.75
C HIS A 223 -5.64 -2.76 -18.74
N GLY A 224 -6.83 -3.31 -18.50
CA GLY A 224 -7.51 -4.21 -19.44
C GLY A 224 -6.95 -5.64 -19.58
N LYS A 225 -5.93 -6.04 -18.82
CA LYS A 225 -5.28 -7.37 -18.97
C LYS A 225 -6.01 -8.57 -18.34
N GLY A 226 -7.26 -8.42 -17.92
CA GLY A 226 -8.17 -9.54 -17.63
C GLY A 226 -7.92 -10.39 -16.36
N ASP A 227 -6.95 -10.05 -15.51
CA ASP A 227 -6.82 -10.65 -14.16
C ASP A 227 -7.52 -9.77 -13.11
N ASP A 228 -8.83 -10.00 -12.96
CA ASP A 228 -9.71 -9.45 -11.91
C ASP A 228 -9.15 -9.55 -10.48
N ARG A 229 -8.18 -10.44 -10.24
CA ARG A 229 -7.60 -10.72 -8.92
C ARG A 229 -6.28 -9.98 -8.67
N VAL A 230 -5.79 -9.15 -9.61
CA VAL A 230 -4.57 -8.35 -9.44
C VAL A 230 -4.59 -7.56 -8.13
N VAL A 231 -5.72 -6.89 -7.81
CA VAL A 231 -5.91 -6.17 -6.54
C VAL A 231 -5.89 -7.09 -5.33
N ALA A 232 -6.61 -8.22 -5.39
CA ALA A 232 -6.69 -9.18 -4.28
C ALA A 232 -5.33 -9.81 -3.96
N ARG A 233 -4.53 -10.11 -4.99
CA ARG A 233 -3.15 -10.60 -4.88
C ARG A 233 -2.31 -9.67 -3.98
N ARG A 234 -2.40 -8.36 -4.18
CA ARG A 234 -1.62 -7.34 -3.44
C ARG A 234 -2.07 -7.14 -2.02
N ILE A 235 -3.38 -7.18 -1.77
CA ILE A 235 -3.91 -7.12 -0.40
C ILE A 235 -3.32 -8.28 0.42
N VAL A 236 -3.12 -9.44 -0.21
CA VAL A 236 -2.46 -10.59 0.40
C VAL A 236 -0.92 -10.43 0.44
N GLU A 237 -0.26 -9.92 -0.60
CA GLU A 237 1.19 -9.63 -0.59
C GLU A 237 1.58 -8.60 0.50
N THR A 238 0.88 -7.48 0.61
CA THR A 238 1.07 -6.48 1.68
C THR A 238 0.70 -7.07 3.05
N GLY A 239 -0.39 -7.84 3.11
CA GLY A 239 -0.79 -8.56 4.32
C GLY A 239 0.25 -9.59 4.78
N HIS A 240 1.08 -10.12 3.88
CA HIS A 240 2.13 -11.09 4.18
C HIS A 240 3.29 -10.45 4.93
N MET A 241 3.78 -9.30 4.45
CA MET A 241 4.79 -8.51 5.16
C MET A 241 4.32 -8.17 6.58
N ILE A 242 3.09 -7.67 6.74
CA ILE A 242 2.54 -7.31 8.05
C ILE A 242 2.41 -8.54 8.96
N ASN A 243 1.87 -9.65 8.46
CA ASN A 243 1.70 -10.86 9.28
C ASN A 243 3.04 -11.48 9.70
N LEU A 244 4.07 -11.46 8.86
CA LEU A 244 5.40 -11.96 9.22
C LEU A 244 6.12 -11.01 10.19
N ALA A 245 6.10 -9.70 9.94
CA ALA A 245 6.68 -8.70 10.84
C ALA A 245 5.99 -8.70 12.23
N MET A 246 4.70 -9.05 12.29
CA MET A 246 3.96 -9.16 13.55
C MET A 246 4.02 -10.58 14.18
N TRP A 247 4.58 -11.59 13.50
CA TRP A 247 4.47 -13.00 13.90
C TRP A 247 5.13 -13.30 15.26
N SER A 248 6.38 -12.87 15.45
CA SER A 248 7.16 -13.00 16.68
C SER A 248 8.33 -12.02 16.69
N VAL A 249 8.96 -11.79 17.86
CA VAL A 249 10.17 -10.98 17.97
C VAL A 249 11.28 -11.55 17.10
N ASP A 250 11.48 -12.87 17.09
CA ASP A 250 12.54 -13.51 16.31
C ASP A 250 12.28 -13.48 14.79
N ALA A 251 11.02 -13.35 14.36
CA ALA A 251 10.70 -13.09 12.96
C ALA A 251 11.05 -11.66 12.53
N LEU A 252 10.97 -10.67 13.44
CA LEU A 252 11.29 -9.26 13.15
C LEU A 252 12.75 -8.89 13.43
N ARG A 253 13.51 -9.74 14.13
CA ARG A 253 14.97 -9.57 14.32
C ARG A 253 15.75 -9.77 13.02
N PRO A 254 16.97 -9.20 12.89
CA PRO A 254 17.86 -9.44 11.75
C PRO A 254 18.03 -10.94 11.44
N GLY A 255 17.85 -11.31 10.17
CA GLY A 255 17.82 -12.71 9.72
C GLY A 255 16.49 -13.44 9.86
N GLY A 256 15.47 -12.83 10.49
CA GLY A 256 14.12 -13.39 10.63
C GLY A 256 13.21 -13.20 9.41
N ASP A 257 12.17 -14.02 9.31
CA ASP A 257 11.27 -14.07 8.14
C ASP A 257 10.50 -12.75 7.89
N GLY A 258 10.08 -12.07 8.96
CA GLY A 258 9.41 -10.78 8.92
C GLY A 258 10.36 -9.62 8.58
N TRP A 259 11.55 -9.63 9.17
CA TRP A 259 12.64 -8.71 8.82
C TRP A 259 13.00 -8.82 7.33
N ALA A 260 13.20 -10.05 6.84
CA ALA A 260 13.51 -10.31 5.44
C ALA A 260 12.37 -9.85 4.52
N SER A 261 11.11 -10.05 4.93
CA SER A 261 9.93 -9.57 4.20
C SER A 261 9.86 -8.04 4.11
N VAL A 262 10.15 -7.32 5.20
CA VAL A 262 10.18 -5.85 5.23
C VAL A 262 11.30 -5.29 4.35
N VAL A 263 12.53 -5.81 4.46
CA VAL A 263 13.66 -5.32 3.64
C VAL A 263 13.47 -5.67 2.16
N ASN A 264 12.85 -6.81 1.84
CA ASN A 264 12.46 -7.13 0.46
C ASN A 264 11.40 -6.15 -0.10
N VAL A 265 10.52 -5.59 0.75
CA VAL A 265 9.63 -4.47 0.36
C VAL A 265 10.40 -3.15 0.17
N ARG A 266 11.43 -2.86 0.98
CA ARG A 266 12.34 -1.72 0.75
C ARG A 266 13.04 -1.81 -0.61
N PHE A 267 13.52 -3.00 -0.99
CA PHE A 267 14.08 -3.23 -2.33
C PHE A 267 13.04 -3.16 -3.46
N LEU A 268 11.79 -3.58 -3.22
CA LEU A 268 10.69 -3.36 -4.16
C LEU A 268 10.42 -1.86 -4.40
N HIS A 269 10.52 -1.02 -3.36
CA HIS A 269 10.40 0.43 -3.50
C HIS A 269 11.51 1.03 -4.38
N ALA A 270 12.77 0.59 -4.20
CA ALA A 270 13.88 1.00 -5.08
C ALA A 270 13.66 0.56 -6.55
N LEU A 271 13.18 -0.68 -6.78
CA LEU A 271 12.80 -1.16 -8.12
C LEU A 271 11.67 -0.32 -8.76
N VAL A 272 10.65 0.04 -7.98
CA VAL A 272 9.57 0.93 -8.40
C VAL A 272 10.11 2.31 -8.74
N ARG A 273 10.97 2.89 -7.89
CA ARG A 273 11.60 4.20 -8.08
C ARG A 273 12.41 4.26 -9.36
N ARG A 274 13.32 3.29 -9.57
CA ARG A 274 14.09 3.14 -10.82
C ARG A 274 13.19 3.03 -12.06
N ARG A 275 12.10 2.25 -11.99
CA ARG A 275 11.13 2.08 -13.10
C ARG A 275 10.33 3.35 -13.42
N VAL A 276 9.86 4.08 -12.40
CA VAL A 276 9.05 5.30 -12.60
C VAL A 276 9.93 6.50 -12.97
N LEU A 277 11.17 6.60 -12.47
CA LEU A 277 12.14 7.59 -12.96
C LEU A 277 12.53 7.37 -14.44
N ALA A 278 12.55 6.12 -14.92
CA ALA A 278 12.66 5.84 -16.35
C ALA A 278 11.44 6.33 -17.15
N LYS A 279 10.21 6.18 -16.61
CA LYS A 279 9.00 6.77 -17.19
C LYS A 279 9.02 8.31 -17.19
N ALA A 280 9.59 8.94 -16.17
CA ALA A 280 9.76 10.38 -16.10
C ALA A 280 10.68 10.90 -17.21
N LYS A 281 11.80 10.21 -17.48
CA LYS A 281 12.68 10.50 -18.64
C LYS A 281 11.97 10.34 -19.98
N ALA A 282 10.93 9.51 -20.05
CA ALA A 282 10.06 9.34 -21.21
C ALA A 282 8.80 10.25 -21.20
N GLY A 283 8.75 11.27 -20.33
CA GLY A 283 7.64 12.24 -20.26
C GLY A 283 6.34 11.70 -19.64
N THR A 284 6.30 10.46 -19.17
CA THR A 284 5.06 9.78 -18.68
C THR A 284 4.92 9.77 -17.15
N TYR A 285 5.71 10.59 -16.44
CA TYR A 285 5.56 10.86 -15.00
C TYR A 285 6.22 12.21 -14.66
N SER A 286 5.50 13.10 -13.98
CA SER A 286 6.03 14.42 -13.60
C SER A 286 6.59 14.42 -12.18
N VAL A 287 7.93 14.41 -12.07
CA VAL A 287 8.64 14.54 -10.78
C VAL A 287 8.38 15.89 -10.13
N ALA A 288 8.12 16.96 -10.90
CA ALA A 288 7.78 18.27 -10.36
C ALA A 288 6.40 18.29 -9.66
N LEU A 289 5.40 17.60 -10.23
CA LEU A 289 4.08 17.48 -9.61
C LEU A 289 4.09 16.50 -8.44
N HIS A 290 4.64 15.30 -8.65
CA HIS A 290 4.44 14.15 -7.76
C HIS A 290 5.62 13.84 -6.83
N GLY A 291 6.77 14.52 -6.99
CA GLY A 291 8.00 14.24 -6.24
C GLY A 291 8.84 13.12 -6.86
N VAL A 292 9.90 12.71 -6.16
CA VAL A 292 10.61 11.48 -6.48
C VAL A 292 9.65 10.30 -6.20
N PRO A 293 9.55 9.26 -7.06
CA PRO A 293 8.63 8.16 -6.81
C PRO A 293 8.98 7.42 -5.51
N VAL A 294 7.99 7.19 -4.64
CA VAL A 294 8.19 6.59 -3.31
C VAL A 294 9.23 7.38 -2.51
N ASN A 295 9.01 8.69 -2.38
CA ASN A 295 9.84 9.59 -1.56
C ASN A 295 9.55 9.43 -0.06
N GLN A 296 10.36 10.08 0.76
CA GLN A 296 10.28 10.03 2.22
C GLN A 296 8.94 10.56 2.78
N GLU A 297 8.29 11.54 2.13
CA GLU A 297 6.94 12.02 2.51
C GLU A 297 5.88 10.95 2.23
N ASP A 298 5.82 10.43 0.99
CA ASP A 298 4.87 9.38 0.60
C ASP A 298 5.03 8.13 1.49
N MET A 299 6.27 7.76 1.82
CA MET A 299 6.58 6.66 2.73
C MET A 299 6.10 6.95 4.16
N ALA A 300 6.32 8.16 4.69
CA ALA A 300 5.85 8.54 6.01
C ALA A 300 4.32 8.54 6.11
N PHE A 301 3.62 9.14 5.14
CA PHE A 301 2.16 9.15 5.07
C PHE A 301 1.56 7.75 4.93
N THR A 302 2.13 6.92 4.04
CA THR A 302 1.74 5.51 3.90
C THR A 302 1.95 4.75 5.21
N GLY A 303 3.06 4.99 5.90
CA GLY A 303 3.34 4.49 7.25
C GLY A 303 2.28 4.87 8.28
N LEU A 304 1.88 6.14 8.32
CA LEU A 304 0.84 6.63 9.23
C LEU A 304 -0.53 6.01 8.95
N SER A 305 -0.79 5.58 7.71
CA SER A 305 -1.96 4.76 7.39
C SER A 305 -1.93 3.37 8.05
N PHE A 306 -0.76 2.78 8.31
CA PHE A 306 -0.64 1.51 9.03
C PHE A 306 -0.80 1.64 10.55
N VAL A 307 -0.68 2.86 11.11
CA VAL A 307 -0.69 3.09 12.56
C VAL A 307 -1.84 4.01 12.97
N ALA A 308 -1.79 5.29 12.62
CA ALA A 308 -2.77 6.29 13.04
C ALA A 308 -4.18 5.96 12.52
N ILE A 309 -4.33 5.60 11.24
CA ILE A 309 -5.63 5.18 10.68
C ILE A 309 -6.11 3.86 11.32
N VAL A 310 -5.21 2.92 11.63
CA VAL A 310 -5.57 1.66 12.30
C VAL A 310 -6.12 1.92 13.71
N LEU A 311 -5.47 2.78 14.50
CA LEU A 311 -5.93 3.14 15.85
C LEU A 311 -7.24 3.95 15.80
N MET A 312 -7.34 4.95 14.92
CA MET A 312 -8.59 5.69 14.68
C MET A 312 -9.75 4.78 14.26
N GLY A 313 -9.48 3.78 13.41
CA GLY A 313 -10.46 2.77 13.02
C GLY A 313 -10.87 1.86 14.17
N LEU A 314 -9.93 1.40 14.99
CA LEU A 314 -10.25 0.57 16.17
C LEU A 314 -11.07 1.34 17.22
N GLU A 315 -10.88 2.66 17.36
CA GLU A 315 -11.72 3.53 18.17
C GLU A 315 -13.12 3.68 17.56
N ARG A 316 -13.24 3.95 16.25
CA ARG A 316 -14.54 4.04 15.55
C ARG A 316 -15.37 2.76 15.56
N LEU A 317 -14.70 1.59 15.58
CA LEU A 317 -15.36 0.30 15.77
C LEU A 317 -15.55 -0.07 17.26
N GLY A 318 -15.10 0.78 18.19
CA GLY A 318 -15.32 0.67 19.63
C GLY A 318 -14.51 -0.41 20.34
N PHE A 319 -13.36 -0.82 19.81
CA PHE A 319 -12.44 -1.77 20.45
C PHE A 319 -11.50 -1.10 21.45
N ILE A 320 -11.09 0.14 21.15
CA ILE A 320 -10.24 0.99 21.99
C ILE A 320 -10.91 2.37 22.17
N SER A 321 -10.34 3.23 22.99
CA SER A 321 -10.78 4.62 23.23
C SER A 321 -9.57 5.53 23.43
N GLY A 322 -9.76 6.84 23.66
CA GLY A 322 -8.64 7.72 24.03
C GLY A 322 -7.64 7.99 22.89
N ILE A 323 -8.04 7.81 21.63
CA ILE A 323 -7.19 8.13 20.47
C ILE A 323 -7.58 9.51 19.95
N THR A 324 -8.79 9.65 19.41
CA THR A 324 -9.36 10.94 18.95
C THR A 324 -10.48 11.45 19.85
N THR A 325 -10.95 10.63 20.80
CA THR A 325 -12.04 10.99 21.72
C THR A 325 -11.64 10.80 23.18
N PRO A 326 -12.13 11.64 24.13
CA PRO A 326 -11.84 11.48 25.55
C PRO A 326 -12.25 10.10 26.07
N GLY A 327 -11.28 9.34 26.59
CA GLY A 327 -11.46 8.00 27.10
C GLY A 327 -10.14 7.40 27.59
N THR A 328 -10.20 6.31 28.34
CA THR A 328 -9.02 5.67 28.94
C THR A 328 -8.98 4.18 28.61
N ASN A 329 -7.90 3.73 27.96
CA ASN A 329 -7.67 2.31 27.72
C ASN A 329 -7.22 1.61 29.03
N PRO A 330 -7.70 0.38 29.33
CA PRO A 330 -7.15 -0.41 30.42
C PRO A 330 -5.63 -0.63 30.25
N PRO A 331 -4.81 -0.73 31.32
CA PRO A 331 -3.35 -0.70 31.20
C PRO A 331 -2.73 -1.70 30.22
N ASN A 332 -3.24 -2.94 30.16
CA ASN A 332 -2.78 -3.95 29.20
C ASN A 332 -3.08 -3.59 27.74
N LEU A 333 -4.16 -2.80 27.50
CA LEU A 333 -4.53 -2.33 26.17
C LEU A 333 -3.70 -1.11 25.79
N ALA A 334 -3.47 -0.17 26.71
CA ALA A 334 -2.54 0.95 26.51
C ALA A 334 -1.12 0.46 26.18
N LYS A 335 -0.57 -0.49 26.95
CA LYS A 335 0.71 -1.15 26.67
C LYS A 335 0.74 -1.86 25.30
N GLY A 336 -0.40 -2.41 24.88
CA GLY A 336 -0.53 -3.05 23.56
C GLY A 336 -0.47 -2.06 22.40
N ILE A 337 -1.15 -0.91 22.54
CA ILE A 337 -1.14 0.18 21.56
C ILE A 337 0.27 0.81 21.48
N ASP A 338 0.90 1.06 22.64
CA ASP A 338 2.27 1.57 22.75
C ASP A 338 3.28 0.64 22.07
N GLY A 339 3.19 -0.65 22.38
CA GLY A 339 3.99 -1.68 21.74
C GLY A 339 3.77 -1.78 20.23
N TYR A 340 2.56 -1.48 19.74
CA TYR A 340 2.22 -1.51 18.32
C TYR A 340 2.84 -0.33 17.56
N VAL A 341 2.77 0.88 18.13
CA VAL A 341 3.53 2.05 17.66
C VAL A 341 5.03 1.73 17.62
N HIS A 342 5.57 1.16 18.70
CA HIS A 342 6.99 0.84 18.82
C HIS A 342 7.45 -0.25 17.84
N ALA A 343 6.62 -1.27 17.57
CA ALA A 343 6.88 -2.26 16.54
C ALA A 343 6.94 -1.62 15.14
N TRP A 344 6.01 -0.71 14.84
CA TRP A 344 6.02 0.03 13.58
C TRP A 344 7.18 1.01 13.46
N ALA A 345 7.67 1.62 14.54
CA ALA A 345 8.88 2.45 14.52
C ALA A 345 10.07 1.69 13.88
N TYR A 346 10.27 0.45 14.30
CA TYR A 346 11.36 -0.41 13.78
C TYR A 346 11.06 -0.98 12.38
N ILE A 347 9.80 -1.28 12.06
CA ILE A 347 9.41 -1.65 10.68
C ILE A 347 9.68 -0.48 9.71
N GLN A 348 9.45 0.76 10.12
CA GLN A 348 9.67 1.97 9.29
C GLN A 348 11.18 2.23 9.05
N TYR A 349 12.01 2.05 10.09
CA TYR A 349 13.47 2.02 9.97
C TYR A 349 13.95 0.97 8.95
N LEU A 350 13.47 -0.28 9.09
CA LEU A 350 13.79 -1.36 8.14
C LEU A 350 13.26 -1.09 6.73
N SER A 351 12.14 -0.36 6.61
CA SER A 351 11.50 0.03 5.34
C SER A 351 12.21 1.18 4.62
N GLY A 352 13.17 1.86 5.26
CA GLY A 352 13.97 2.92 4.65
C GLY A 352 13.46 4.35 4.87
N ILE A 353 12.61 4.56 5.89
CA ILE A 353 12.34 5.92 6.37
C ILE A 353 13.49 6.35 7.28
N ARG A 354 14.00 7.57 7.08
CA ARG A 354 15.08 8.11 7.92
C ARG A 354 14.59 8.28 9.36
N ASP A 355 15.41 7.91 10.35
CA ASP A 355 15.03 8.02 11.76
C ASP A 355 14.72 9.46 12.20
N ASP A 356 15.33 10.48 11.57
CA ASP A 356 15.06 11.89 11.90
C ASP A 356 13.66 12.39 11.47
N ILE A 357 12.91 11.62 10.69
CA ILE A 357 11.50 11.90 10.36
C ILE A 357 10.58 10.72 10.71
N ASN A 358 11.07 9.75 11.47
CA ASN A 358 10.29 8.57 11.87
C ASN A 358 9.43 8.93 13.11
N PRO A 359 8.12 9.17 12.96
CA PRO A 359 7.31 9.83 13.98
C PRO A 359 7.02 8.94 15.20
N TYR A 360 7.36 7.64 15.12
CA TYR A 360 7.10 6.61 16.14
C TYR A 360 8.30 6.35 17.07
N ILE A 361 9.48 6.92 16.77
CA ILE A 361 10.66 6.75 17.61
C ILE A 361 10.40 7.42 18.97
N PRO A 362 10.83 6.81 20.11
CA PRO A 362 10.68 7.42 21.42
C PRO A 362 11.21 8.87 21.46
N PRO A 363 10.47 9.86 22.02
CA PRO A 363 10.81 11.28 21.95
C PRO A 363 12.25 11.62 22.34
N SER A 364 12.78 10.95 23.39
CA SER A 364 14.15 11.11 23.88
C SER A 364 15.24 10.67 22.89
N ALA A 365 14.94 9.72 22.00
CA ALA A 365 15.84 9.31 20.92
C ALA A 365 15.63 10.17 19.66
N ALA A 366 14.36 10.42 19.29
CA ALA A 366 13.99 11.19 18.11
C ALA A 366 14.55 12.62 18.15
N ALA A 367 14.48 13.29 19.31
CA ALA A 367 15.02 14.63 19.50
C ALA A 367 16.50 14.73 19.14
N LYS A 368 17.32 13.81 19.65
CA LYS A 368 18.76 13.75 19.37
C LYS A 368 19.02 13.49 17.89
N ILE A 369 18.33 12.51 17.30
CA ILE A 369 18.54 12.13 15.90
C ILE A 369 18.16 13.29 14.96
N ALA A 370 17.08 14.01 15.28
CA ALA A 370 16.66 15.21 14.56
C ALA A 370 17.63 16.40 14.74
N GLU A 371 18.33 16.51 15.87
CA GLU A 371 19.40 17.49 16.07
C GLU A 371 20.64 17.14 15.21
N GLU A 372 21.09 15.88 15.25
CA GLU A 372 22.21 15.38 14.43
C GLU A 372 21.93 15.53 12.92
N ALA A 373 20.69 15.24 12.48
CA ALA A 373 20.25 15.41 11.09
C ALA A 373 20.21 16.88 10.63
N ARG A 374 19.81 17.81 11.51
CA ARG A 374 19.85 19.27 11.22
C ARG A 374 21.28 19.78 11.16
N ALA A 375 22.17 19.30 12.03
CA ALA A 375 23.57 19.69 12.05
C ALA A 375 24.33 19.31 10.75
N VAL A 376 23.93 18.24 10.07
CA VAL A 376 24.45 17.86 8.74
C VAL A 376 23.58 18.33 7.56
N GLY A 377 22.52 19.11 7.82
CA GLY A 377 21.71 19.77 6.80
C GLY A 377 20.81 18.83 5.97
N LEU A 378 20.26 17.75 6.54
CA LEU A 378 19.35 16.88 5.79
C LEU A 378 18.06 17.63 5.40
N ALA A 379 17.59 17.41 4.17
CA ALA A 379 16.32 17.95 3.68
C ALA A 379 15.15 17.51 4.59
N GLY A 380 14.39 18.47 5.13
CA GLY A 380 13.28 18.22 6.06
C GLY A 380 13.69 17.63 7.41
N ALA A 381 14.93 17.90 7.87
CA ALA A 381 15.48 17.30 9.09
C ALA A 381 14.63 17.54 10.35
N GLY A 382 14.10 16.46 10.93
CA GLY A 382 13.28 16.55 12.13
C GLY A 382 11.83 17.00 11.91
N ALA A 383 11.36 17.15 10.67
CA ALA A 383 10.03 17.71 10.37
C ALA A 383 8.85 16.91 10.96
N LEU A 384 9.01 15.59 11.10
CA LEU A 384 7.98 14.68 11.63
C LEU A 384 8.36 14.04 12.98
N ALA A 385 9.57 14.31 13.49
CA ALA A 385 10.05 13.74 14.75
C ALA A 385 9.22 14.23 15.95
N PRO A 386 8.92 13.38 16.96
CA PRO A 386 8.32 13.84 18.20
C PRO A 386 9.22 14.85 18.92
N PRO A 387 8.64 15.91 19.53
CA PRO A 387 9.39 16.93 20.23
C PRO A 387 10.06 16.38 21.50
N ALA A 388 11.20 16.96 21.87
CA ALA A 388 12.00 16.54 23.04
C ALA A 388 11.27 16.68 24.40
N ILE A 389 10.22 17.51 24.44
CA ILE A 389 9.42 17.80 25.62
C ILE A 389 7.98 17.44 25.30
N GLU A 390 7.42 16.46 26.00
CA GLU A 390 5.98 16.24 26.05
C GLU A 390 5.38 17.03 27.21
N ASP A 391 4.21 17.64 26.96
CA ASP A 391 3.34 18.22 27.97
C ASP A 391 2.93 17.13 28.99
N PRO A 392 3.05 17.32 30.33
CA PRO A 392 2.75 16.31 31.36
C PRO A 392 1.28 15.80 31.38
N GLY A 393 0.91 15.02 30.37
CA GLY A 393 -0.45 14.54 30.11
C GLY A 393 -0.74 14.23 28.64
N ALA A 394 0.14 14.63 27.70
CA ALA A 394 0.01 14.30 26.28
C ALA A 394 0.53 12.88 25.99
N ASP A 395 -0.37 11.96 25.64
CA ASP A 395 -0.04 10.59 25.23
C ASP A 395 0.70 10.59 23.86
N THR A 396 1.63 9.66 23.64
CA THR A 396 2.51 9.56 22.44
C THR A 396 1.71 9.63 21.14
N TYR A 397 0.48 9.07 21.12
CA TYR A 397 -0.39 9.08 19.94
C TYR A 397 -0.86 10.49 19.54
N ALA A 398 -0.87 11.46 20.46
CA ALA A 398 -1.23 12.83 20.16
C ALA A 398 -0.24 13.48 19.18
N HIS A 399 1.06 13.11 19.23
CA HIS A 399 2.02 13.50 18.19
C HIS A 399 1.69 12.83 16.85
N LEU A 400 1.50 11.51 16.86
CA LEU A 400 1.18 10.73 15.65
C LEU A 400 -0.09 11.23 14.94
N LEU A 401 -1.10 11.67 15.69
CA LEU A 401 -2.31 12.24 15.13
C LEU A 401 -2.06 13.62 14.50
N ARG A 402 -1.32 14.52 15.16
CA ARG A 402 -0.97 15.83 14.56
C ARG A 402 -0.10 15.66 13.30
N VAL A 403 0.79 14.68 13.29
CA VAL A 403 1.58 14.29 12.10
C VAL A 403 0.69 13.72 10.99
N MET A 404 -0.26 12.82 11.30
CA MET A 404 -1.24 12.32 10.33
C MET A 404 -2.16 13.43 9.80
N ASP A 405 -2.55 14.37 10.66
CA ASP A 405 -3.39 15.51 10.30
C ASP A 405 -2.65 16.50 9.40
N ALA A 406 -1.35 16.71 9.62
CA ALA A 406 -0.54 17.60 8.81
C ALA A 406 -0.20 17.00 7.43
N THR A 407 0.34 15.79 7.40
CA THR A 407 0.60 15.04 6.14
C THR A 407 -0.69 14.80 5.35
N GLY A 408 -1.80 14.48 6.02
CA GLY A 408 -3.12 14.37 5.41
C GLY A 408 -3.65 15.68 4.86
N TYR A 409 -3.55 16.79 5.59
CA TYR A 409 -3.91 18.12 5.09
C TYR A 409 -3.07 18.53 3.88
N HIS A 410 -1.76 18.25 3.90
CA HIS A 410 -0.83 18.54 2.81
C HIS A 410 -1.20 17.77 1.54
N LEU A 411 -1.29 16.44 1.63
CA LEU A 411 -1.39 15.54 0.47
C LEU A 411 -2.81 15.38 -0.12
N TYR A 412 -3.87 15.86 0.55
CA TYR A 412 -5.25 15.58 0.12
C TYR A 412 -5.63 16.27 -1.20
N SER A 413 -5.57 15.50 -2.30
CA SER A 413 -6.02 15.87 -3.64
C SER A 413 -6.59 14.65 -4.39
N PRO A 414 -7.80 14.15 -4.01
CA PRO A 414 -8.51 13.13 -4.79
C PRO A 414 -8.75 13.58 -6.23
N ASN A 415 -8.51 12.67 -7.17
CA ASN A 415 -8.62 12.92 -8.61
C ASN A 415 -9.15 11.67 -9.35
N ALA A 416 -9.20 11.70 -10.69
CA ALA A 416 -9.67 10.57 -11.50
C ALA A 416 -8.89 9.26 -11.25
N THR A 417 -7.58 9.34 -10.99
CA THR A 417 -6.75 8.19 -10.61
C THR A 417 -7.16 7.65 -9.24
N ALA A 418 -7.42 8.51 -8.26
CA ALA A 418 -7.93 8.12 -6.94
C ALA A 418 -9.28 7.38 -7.04
N HIS A 419 -10.20 7.86 -7.90
CA HIS A 419 -11.48 7.20 -8.17
C HIS A 419 -11.30 5.82 -8.80
N ALA A 420 -10.41 5.71 -9.79
CA ALA A 420 -10.10 4.43 -10.43
C ALA A 420 -9.48 3.42 -9.45
N LEU A 421 -8.57 3.86 -8.58
CA LEU A 421 -7.96 3.04 -7.53
C LEU A 421 -8.98 2.61 -6.46
N ALA A 422 -9.88 3.51 -6.04
CA ALA A 422 -10.96 3.20 -5.10
C ALA A 422 -11.96 2.18 -5.71
N ALA A 423 -12.35 2.35 -6.97
CA ALA A 423 -13.23 1.43 -7.68
C ALA A 423 -12.57 0.06 -7.89
N ALA A 424 -11.28 0.02 -8.25
CA ALA A 424 -10.51 -1.22 -8.37
C ALA A 424 -10.41 -1.96 -7.02
N LEU A 425 -10.15 -1.24 -5.93
CA LEU A 425 -10.11 -1.79 -4.56
C LEU A 425 -11.46 -2.39 -4.13
N LEU A 426 -12.56 -1.64 -4.30
CA LEU A 426 -13.91 -2.10 -3.94
C LEU A 426 -14.35 -3.33 -4.74
N ASN A 427 -13.90 -3.47 -5.99
CA ASN A 427 -14.16 -4.66 -6.81
C ASN A 427 -13.20 -5.82 -6.54
N GLY A 428 -11.94 -5.54 -6.21
CA GLY A 428 -10.92 -6.55 -5.97
C GLY A 428 -11.05 -7.27 -4.62
N ILE A 429 -11.44 -6.55 -3.56
CA ILE A 429 -11.50 -7.10 -2.20
C ILE A 429 -12.49 -8.29 -2.06
N ARG A 430 -13.50 -8.37 -2.93
CA ARG A 430 -14.46 -9.49 -2.98
C ARG A 430 -13.81 -10.84 -3.29
N TYR A 431 -12.58 -10.85 -3.82
CA TYR A 431 -11.81 -12.06 -4.13
C TYR A 431 -10.81 -12.46 -3.02
N VAL A 432 -10.71 -11.71 -1.92
CA VAL A 432 -9.74 -11.96 -0.84
C VAL A 432 -10.29 -13.00 0.16
N PRO A 433 -9.62 -14.17 0.32
CA PRO A 433 -10.02 -15.16 1.32
C PRO A 433 -9.69 -14.72 2.76
N PRO A 434 -10.36 -15.28 3.80
CA PRO A 434 -11.49 -16.20 3.72
C PRO A 434 -12.86 -15.47 3.68
N THR A 435 -12.88 -14.13 3.71
CA THR A 435 -14.09 -13.34 3.94
C THR A 435 -14.85 -12.95 2.68
N TYR A 436 -14.18 -12.84 1.53
CA TYR A 436 -14.79 -12.55 0.21
C TYR A 436 -15.79 -11.38 0.26
N LEU A 437 -15.36 -10.25 0.83
CA LEU A 437 -16.25 -9.16 1.27
C LEU A 437 -17.10 -8.61 0.12
N PRO A 438 -18.46 -8.67 0.21
CA PRO A 438 -19.33 -8.13 -0.83
C PRO A 438 -19.16 -6.62 -0.98
N ASN A 439 -19.23 -6.10 -2.22
CA ASN A 439 -19.08 -4.66 -2.49
C ASN A 439 -19.97 -3.76 -1.60
N ARG A 440 -21.18 -4.23 -1.23
CA ARG A 440 -22.10 -3.56 -0.28
C ARG A 440 -21.46 -3.37 1.10
N THR A 441 -20.90 -4.44 1.66
CA THR A 441 -20.15 -4.43 2.93
C THR A 441 -18.92 -3.53 2.83
N SER A 442 -18.11 -3.69 1.77
CA SER A 442 -16.89 -2.91 1.55
C SER A 442 -17.14 -1.40 1.51
N ARG A 443 -18.14 -0.95 0.74
CA ARG A 443 -18.56 0.47 0.71
C ARG A 443 -19.00 0.98 2.09
N THR A 444 -19.75 0.17 2.83
CA THR A 444 -20.26 0.56 4.15
C THR A 444 -19.14 0.69 5.17
N VAL A 445 -18.18 -0.25 5.16
CA VAL A 445 -16.99 -0.20 6.02
C VAL A 445 -16.11 1.00 5.64
N ALA A 446 -15.98 1.32 4.35
CA ALA A 446 -15.31 2.54 3.89
C ALA A 446 -15.98 3.81 4.46
N ARG A 447 -17.31 3.99 4.32
CA ARG A 447 -18.02 5.18 4.87
C ARG A 447 -17.95 5.23 6.40
N LEU A 448 -18.09 4.10 7.09
CA LEU A 448 -18.00 4.00 8.55
C LEU A 448 -16.60 4.39 9.09
N LEU A 449 -15.53 4.13 8.31
CA LEU A 449 -14.16 4.47 8.69
C LEU A 449 -13.76 5.86 8.22
N LEU A 450 -13.86 6.16 6.92
CA LEU A 450 -13.40 7.42 6.32
C LEU A 450 -14.35 8.60 6.54
N GLY A 451 -15.62 8.36 6.89
CA GLY A 451 -16.69 9.36 6.88
C GLY A 451 -17.19 9.73 5.48
N ASP A 452 -18.13 10.65 5.40
CA ASP A 452 -18.91 10.92 4.19
C ASP A 452 -18.19 11.81 3.20
N ARG A 453 -17.37 12.77 3.66
CA ARG A 453 -16.62 13.65 2.75
C ARG A 453 -15.60 12.86 1.93
N ALA A 454 -14.66 12.20 2.62
CA ALA A 454 -13.55 11.51 1.95
C ALA A 454 -14.01 10.33 1.08
N THR A 455 -15.12 9.67 1.43
CA THR A 455 -15.69 8.63 0.55
C THR A 455 -16.39 9.21 -0.67
N THR A 456 -17.04 10.37 -0.55
CA THR A 456 -17.66 11.07 -1.70
C THR A 456 -16.59 11.61 -2.65
N ASP A 457 -15.54 12.24 -2.12
CA ASP A 457 -14.40 12.76 -2.90
C ASP A 457 -13.60 11.64 -3.60
N LEU A 458 -13.70 10.38 -3.14
CA LEU A 458 -13.13 9.18 -3.76
C LEU A 458 -14.09 8.44 -4.72
N GLY A 459 -15.31 8.94 -4.93
CA GLY A 459 -16.33 8.29 -5.77
C GLY A 459 -16.91 6.99 -5.18
N VAL A 460 -16.76 6.73 -3.88
CA VAL A 460 -17.31 5.55 -3.20
C VAL A 460 -18.83 5.71 -3.05
N PRO A 461 -19.65 4.82 -3.64
CA PRO A 461 -21.10 4.96 -3.60
C PRO A 461 -21.68 5.01 -2.18
N THR A 462 -22.78 5.75 -2.03
CA THR A 462 -23.54 5.86 -0.78
C THR A 462 -24.09 4.51 -0.31
N THR A 463 -24.39 4.43 0.99
CA THR A 463 -24.92 3.24 1.67
C THR A 463 -26.08 3.63 2.58
N SER A 464 -26.99 2.70 2.83
CA SER A 464 -28.17 2.92 3.69
C SER A 464 -27.85 2.75 5.18
N ASP A 465 -28.67 3.34 6.05
CA ASP A 465 -28.60 3.13 7.50
C ASP A 465 -28.73 1.64 7.90
N ALA A 466 -29.48 0.86 7.12
CA ALA A 466 -29.59 -0.58 7.30
C ALA A 466 -28.25 -1.30 7.07
N ASP A 467 -27.43 -0.82 6.12
CA ASP A 467 -26.08 -1.32 5.89
C ASP A 467 -25.16 -0.96 7.05
N VAL A 468 -25.20 0.30 7.50
CA VAL A 468 -24.41 0.78 8.65
C VAL A 468 -24.78 0.00 9.91
N ALA A 469 -26.06 -0.30 10.11
CA ALA A 469 -26.53 -1.19 11.17
C ALA A 469 -26.01 -2.62 11.00
N ALA A 470 -25.98 -3.19 9.79
CA ALA A 470 -25.39 -4.50 9.52
C ALA A 470 -23.88 -4.54 9.81
N ALA A 471 -23.12 -3.53 9.39
CA ALA A 471 -21.70 -3.40 9.72
C ALA A 471 -21.47 -3.36 11.25
N ARG A 472 -22.25 -2.54 11.97
CA ARG A 472 -22.22 -2.47 13.44
C ARG A 472 -22.64 -3.80 14.10
N ARG A 473 -23.60 -4.55 13.52
CA ARG A 473 -23.93 -5.93 13.94
C ARG A 473 -22.72 -6.87 13.76
N THR A 474 -22.00 -6.82 12.63
CA THR A 474 -20.82 -7.68 12.39
C THR A 474 -19.73 -7.41 13.42
N VAL A 475 -19.42 -6.13 13.69
CA VAL A 475 -18.47 -5.74 14.73
C VAL A 475 -18.91 -6.28 16.09
N ARG A 476 -20.18 -6.07 16.47
CA ARG A 476 -20.73 -6.47 17.77
C ARG A 476 -20.77 -7.98 18.01
N PHE A 477 -21.13 -8.76 16.99
CA PHE A 477 -21.45 -10.19 17.14
C PHE A 477 -20.42 -11.15 16.53
N VAL A 478 -19.46 -10.67 15.73
CA VAL A 478 -18.38 -11.49 15.16
C VAL A 478 -17.02 -11.08 15.72
N PHE A 479 -16.66 -9.79 15.64
CA PHE A 479 -15.31 -9.35 16.00
C PHE A 479 -15.11 -9.14 17.50
N ARG A 480 -16.05 -8.49 18.21
CA ARG A 480 -15.96 -8.32 19.68
C ARG A 480 -15.84 -9.66 20.43
N PRO A 481 -16.57 -10.74 20.08
CA PRO A 481 -16.34 -12.06 20.66
C PRO A 481 -14.93 -12.61 20.44
N LEU A 482 -14.35 -12.48 19.24
CA LEU A 482 -12.96 -12.94 18.99
C LEU A 482 -11.94 -12.17 19.84
N VAL A 483 -12.07 -10.85 19.92
CA VAL A 483 -11.24 -9.98 20.80
C VAL A 483 -11.41 -10.39 22.28
N ALA A 484 -12.64 -10.69 22.71
CA ALA A 484 -12.92 -11.12 24.07
C ALA A 484 -12.33 -12.50 24.39
N VAL A 485 -12.44 -13.48 23.48
CA VAL A 485 -11.81 -14.80 23.63
C VAL A 485 -10.30 -14.68 23.71
N TRP A 486 -9.67 -13.90 22.83
CA TRP A 486 -8.22 -13.65 22.88
C TRP A 486 -7.81 -13.02 24.22
N ARG A 487 -8.55 -12.00 24.68
CA ARG A 487 -8.25 -11.27 25.92
C ARG A 487 -8.39 -12.17 27.15
N TYR A 488 -9.53 -12.85 27.30
CA TYR A 488 -9.94 -13.53 28.53
C TYR A 488 -9.66 -15.04 28.56
N VAL A 489 -9.24 -15.67 27.45
CA VAL A 489 -8.89 -17.10 27.40
C VAL A 489 -7.45 -17.28 26.88
N PRO A 490 -6.41 -16.99 27.69
CA PRO A 490 -5.02 -16.91 27.22
C PRO A 490 -4.49 -18.19 26.55
N VAL A 491 -4.96 -19.36 27.00
CA VAL A 491 -4.59 -20.67 26.45
C VAL A 491 -4.98 -20.83 24.96
N LEU A 492 -5.96 -20.07 24.47
CA LEU A 492 -6.36 -20.09 23.06
C LEU A 492 -5.54 -19.13 22.16
N ARG A 493 -4.77 -18.19 22.72
CA ARG A 493 -3.99 -17.22 21.90
C ARG A 493 -3.02 -17.89 20.93
N PRO A 494 -2.21 -18.91 21.31
CA PRO A 494 -1.31 -19.57 20.36
C PRO A 494 -2.06 -20.31 19.24
N ILE A 495 -3.23 -20.88 19.57
CA ILE A 495 -4.11 -21.58 18.62
C ILE A 495 -4.69 -20.57 17.62
N MET A 496 -5.24 -19.45 18.10
CA MET A 496 -5.77 -18.37 17.27
C MET A 496 -4.67 -17.72 16.41
N ARG A 497 -3.47 -17.49 16.95
CA ARG A 497 -2.32 -16.94 16.20
C ARG A 497 -1.92 -17.87 15.05
N LYS A 498 -1.72 -19.17 15.34
CA LYS A 498 -1.44 -20.19 14.31
C LYS A 498 -2.57 -20.30 13.27
N ALA A 499 -3.83 -20.22 13.69
CA ALA A 499 -4.99 -20.29 12.78
C ALA A 499 -5.08 -19.09 11.81
N LEU A 500 -4.86 -17.87 12.30
CA LEU A 500 -4.84 -16.65 11.48
C LEU A 500 -3.70 -16.69 10.45
N MET A 501 -2.49 -17.06 10.88
CA MET A 501 -1.34 -17.21 9.99
C MET A 501 -1.56 -18.32 8.94
N TYR A 502 -2.14 -19.47 9.32
CA TYR A 502 -2.47 -20.53 8.37
C TYR A 502 -3.43 -20.07 7.27
N LEU A 503 -4.47 -19.30 7.63
CA LEU A 503 -5.42 -18.75 6.65
C LEU A 503 -4.75 -17.75 5.71
N HIS A 504 -3.86 -16.91 6.24
CA HIS A 504 -3.07 -16.00 5.43
C HIS A 504 -2.14 -16.75 4.45
N MET A 505 -1.39 -17.74 4.93
CA MET A 505 -0.50 -18.55 4.09
C MET A 505 -1.26 -19.35 3.02
N ARG A 506 -2.48 -19.81 3.32
CA ARG A 506 -3.37 -20.41 2.32
C ARG A 506 -3.80 -19.40 1.25
N ALA A 507 -4.13 -18.16 1.63
CA ALA A 507 -4.44 -17.10 0.66
C ALA A 507 -3.23 -16.74 -0.22
N MET A 508 -2.01 -16.69 0.35
CA MET A 508 -0.76 -16.56 -0.41
C MET A 508 -0.59 -17.71 -1.42
N GLN A 509 -0.80 -18.96 -1.01
CA GLN A 509 -0.72 -20.10 -1.93
C GLN A 509 -1.76 -20.03 -3.06
N GLU A 510 -3.01 -19.69 -2.76
CA GLU A 510 -4.12 -19.69 -3.72
C GLU A 510 -4.11 -18.49 -4.68
N LEU A 511 -3.78 -17.28 -4.21
CA LEU A 511 -3.79 -16.06 -5.03
C LEU A 511 -2.42 -15.64 -5.57
N VAL A 512 -1.33 -15.87 -4.83
CA VAL A 512 0.00 -15.33 -5.17
C VAL A 512 0.86 -16.41 -5.84
N LEU A 513 1.11 -17.52 -5.14
CA LEU A 513 2.14 -18.50 -5.54
C LEU A 513 1.71 -19.44 -6.67
N ARG A 514 0.55 -20.12 -6.54
CA ARG A 514 0.07 -21.08 -7.58
C ARG A 514 -0.10 -20.46 -8.97
N PRO A 515 -0.65 -19.24 -9.13
CA PRO A 515 -0.79 -18.63 -10.46
C PRO A 515 0.54 -18.22 -11.11
N ALA A 516 1.62 -18.11 -10.33
CA ALA A 516 2.96 -17.86 -10.88
C ALA A 516 3.62 -19.16 -11.34
N SER A 517 3.63 -20.21 -10.50
CA SER A 517 4.17 -21.51 -10.88
C SER A 517 3.47 -22.12 -12.10
N ALA A 518 2.16 -21.87 -12.25
CA ALA A 518 1.37 -22.34 -13.40
C ALA A 518 1.72 -21.66 -14.74
N LYS A 519 2.44 -20.54 -14.73
CA LYS A 519 2.87 -19.83 -15.96
C LYS A 519 4.24 -20.28 -16.49
N GLY A 520 4.92 -21.21 -15.81
CA GLY A 520 6.30 -21.61 -16.15
C GLY A 520 7.37 -20.54 -15.86
N THR A 521 6.95 -19.36 -15.41
CA THR A 521 7.83 -18.26 -15.02
C THR A 521 8.34 -18.45 -13.59
N GLU A 522 9.64 -18.31 -13.37
CA GLU A 522 10.12 -17.79 -12.08
C GLU A 522 9.39 -16.47 -11.78
N PHE A 523 9.03 -16.22 -10.52
CA PHE A 523 8.01 -15.23 -10.15
C PHE A 523 8.39 -13.79 -10.56
N VAL A 524 7.99 -13.38 -11.77
CA VAL A 524 8.11 -11.98 -12.18
C VAL A 524 7.07 -11.16 -11.45
N PHE A 525 7.52 -10.24 -10.59
CA PHE A 525 6.66 -9.27 -9.91
C PHE A 525 5.88 -8.47 -10.96
N HIS A 526 4.54 -8.59 -10.98
CA HIS A 526 3.68 -8.02 -12.03
C HIS A 526 3.59 -6.48 -11.93
N THR A 527 4.63 -5.79 -12.39
CA THR A 527 4.81 -4.33 -12.43
C THR A 527 4.01 -3.62 -13.54
N GLY A 528 2.78 -4.11 -13.79
CA GLY A 528 1.70 -3.50 -14.56
C GLY A 528 1.89 -3.42 -16.09
N ASN A 529 2.94 -2.74 -16.56
CA ASN A 529 3.20 -2.59 -18.00
C ASN A 529 4.02 -3.75 -18.55
N GLY A 530 3.54 -4.31 -19.66
CA GLY A 530 4.09 -5.49 -20.36
C GLY A 530 5.35 -5.23 -21.18
N GLY A 531 6.29 -4.45 -20.65
CA GLY A 531 7.69 -4.62 -21.02
C GLY A 531 8.19 -5.84 -20.28
N GLU A 532 8.21 -6.99 -20.96
CA GLU A 532 8.96 -8.15 -20.49
C GLU A 532 10.44 -7.76 -20.46
N MET A 533 11.07 -7.83 -19.30
CA MET A 533 12.52 -7.78 -19.24
C MET A 533 13.04 -9.17 -19.63
N GLU A 534 13.22 -9.38 -20.93
CA GLU A 534 14.10 -10.44 -21.42
C GLU A 534 15.46 -10.30 -20.69
N GLY A 535 15.81 -11.29 -19.88
CA GLY A 535 16.98 -11.27 -19.00
C GLY A 535 16.72 -10.99 -17.50
N SER A 536 15.51 -10.63 -17.05
CA SER A 536 15.21 -10.38 -15.63
C SER A 536 14.33 -11.44 -14.96
N ALA A 537 14.88 -12.65 -14.86
CA ALA A 537 14.54 -13.55 -13.77
C ALA A 537 14.98 -12.93 -12.42
N ALA A 538 14.04 -12.27 -11.76
CA ALA A 538 14.08 -11.99 -10.33
C ALA A 538 13.07 -12.93 -9.67
N VAL A 539 13.53 -13.81 -8.77
CA VAL A 539 12.64 -14.71 -8.03
C VAL A 539 11.83 -13.89 -7.03
N CYS A 540 10.67 -14.40 -6.58
CA CYS A 540 9.80 -13.67 -5.67
C CYS A 540 10.59 -13.28 -4.40
N PRO A 541 10.55 -12.00 -3.98
CA PRO A 541 11.11 -11.58 -2.69
C PRO A 541 10.52 -12.30 -1.47
N PHE A 542 9.40 -13.03 -1.66
CA PHE A 542 8.74 -13.87 -0.66
C PHE A 542 8.83 -15.38 -0.97
N ALA A 543 9.48 -15.82 -2.05
CA ALA A 543 9.60 -17.25 -2.38
C ALA A 543 10.64 -17.94 -1.49
N SER A 544 11.77 -17.30 -1.18
CA SER A 544 12.71 -17.83 -0.18
C SER A 544 12.05 -17.95 1.19
N VAL A 545 11.22 -16.97 1.59
CA VAL A 545 10.43 -16.97 2.83
C VAL A 545 9.28 -18.00 2.81
N ALA A 546 8.78 -18.40 1.64
CA ALA A 546 7.75 -19.44 1.49
C ALA A 546 8.34 -20.86 1.28
N ALA A 547 9.62 -20.97 0.93
CA ALA A 547 10.34 -22.24 0.72
C ALA A 547 11.23 -22.63 1.92
N GLY A 548 11.84 -21.63 2.58
CA GLY A 548 12.51 -21.79 3.86
C GLY A 548 11.48 -22.04 4.95
N LYS A 549 11.38 -23.28 5.42
CA LYS A 549 10.29 -23.78 6.27
C LYS A 549 8.92 -23.67 5.59
N THR A 550 8.64 -24.66 4.74
CA THR A 550 7.37 -25.38 4.94
C THR A 550 7.20 -25.67 6.44
N VAL A 551 5.97 -25.65 6.96
CA VAL A 551 5.72 -26.21 8.29
C VAL A 551 6.04 -27.70 8.19
N GLU A 552 7.24 -28.07 8.65
CA GLU A 552 7.69 -29.45 8.67
C GLU A 552 6.73 -30.31 9.51
N LYS A 553 6.83 -31.63 9.33
CA LYS A 553 5.89 -32.60 9.89
C LYS A 553 6.06 -32.77 11.40
N GLU A 554 5.70 -31.74 12.18
CA GLU A 554 5.11 -31.97 13.50
C GLU A 554 3.83 -32.80 13.28
N HIS A 555 3.97 -34.12 13.39
CA HIS A 555 2.89 -35.10 13.29
C HIS A 555 1.92 -34.94 14.48
N GLY A 556 1.14 -33.86 14.46
CA GLY A 556 0.47 -33.33 15.64
C GLY A 556 -0.54 -32.22 15.38
N VAL A 557 -1.16 -32.16 14.19
CA VAL A 557 -2.41 -31.38 14.01
C VAL A 557 -3.53 -32.10 14.77
N SER A 558 -3.57 -31.88 16.07
CA SER A 558 -4.61 -32.38 16.97
C SER A 558 -5.99 -32.04 16.41
N ALA A 559 -6.96 -32.94 16.60
CA ALA A 559 -8.35 -32.66 16.24
C ALA A 559 -8.85 -31.33 16.85
N VAL A 560 -8.35 -30.97 18.04
CA VAL A 560 -8.63 -29.67 18.70
C VAL A 560 -8.15 -28.47 17.87
N MET A 561 -7.00 -28.56 17.20
CA MET A 561 -6.49 -27.51 16.29
C MET A 561 -7.34 -27.41 15.03
N ALA A 562 -7.72 -28.55 14.43
CA ALA A 562 -8.57 -28.58 13.24
C ALA A 562 -9.99 -28.06 13.52
N ILE A 563 -10.58 -28.45 14.66
CA ILE A 563 -11.88 -27.96 15.13
C ILE A 563 -11.79 -26.47 15.47
N GLY A 564 -10.78 -26.02 16.21
CA GLY A 564 -10.59 -24.60 16.55
C GLY A 564 -10.43 -23.71 15.32
N LEU A 565 -9.63 -24.14 14.34
CA LEU A 565 -9.49 -23.47 13.05
C LEU A 565 -10.82 -23.44 12.29
N GLY A 566 -11.52 -24.58 12.18
CA GLY A 566 -12.82 -24.68 11.53
C GLY A 566 -13.88 -23.77 12.17
N VAL A 567 -13.93 -23.72 13.49
CA VAL A 567 -14.85 -22.87 14.26
C VAL A 567 -14.54 -21.39 14.07
N VAL A 568 -13.28 -20.95 14.10
CA VAL A 568 -12.94 -19.54 13.86
C VAL A 568 -13.25 -19.12 12.42
N VAL A 569 -12.91 -19.97 11.42
CA VAL A 569 -13.23 -19.71 10.01
C VAL A 569 -14.74 -19.65 9.77
N ALA A 570 -15.49 -20.62 10.30
CA ALA A 570 -16.94 -20.64 10.19
C ALA A 570 -17.58 -19.46 10.94
N ALA A 571 -17.15 -19.15 12.16
CA ALA A 571 -17.69 -18.01 12.92
C ALA A 571 -17.46 -16.68 12.21
N VAL A 572 -16.30 -16.48 11.56
CA VAL A 572 -16.05 -15.28 10.75
C VAL A 572 -16.87 -15.30 9.46
N ALA A 573 -16.76 -16.34 8.63
CA ALA A 573 -17.40 -16.37 7.31
C ALA A 573 -18.93 -16.47 7.39
N VAL A 574 -19.46 -17.38 8.22
CA VAL A 574 -20.91 -17.52 8.46
C VAL A 574 -21.44 -16.33 9.28
N GLY A 575 -20.69 -15.81 10.25
CA GLY A 575 -21.09 -14.63 11.02
C GLY A 575 -21.24 -13.37 10.15
N VAL A 576 -20.29 -13.12 9.24
CA VAL A 576 -20.41 -12.06 8.22
C VAL A 576 -21.57 -12.37 7.28
N ALA A 577 -21.64 -13.58 6.69
CA ALA A 577 -22.67 -13.91 5.71
C ALA A 577 -24.10 -13.88 6.29
N ALA A 578 -24.29 -14.27 7.55
CA ALA A 578 -25.60 -14.25 8.21
C ALA A 578 -26.05 -12.82 8.55
N VAL A 579 -25.15 -11.99 9.11
CA VAL A 579 -25.48 -10.60 9.48
C VAL A 579 -25.82 -9.72 8.27
N TRP A 580 -25.33 -10.07 7.08
CA TRP A 580 -25.58 -9.35 5.82
C TRP A 580 -26.65 -10.01 4.91
N ARG A 581 -27.29 -11.10 5.38
CA ARG A 581 -28.49 -11.70 4.78
C ARG A 581 -29.80 -11.27 5.47
N VAL A 582 -29.69 -10.45 6.52
CA VAL A 582 -30.79 -9.86 7.32
C VAL A 582 -30.61 -8.36 7.38
#